data_AF-A0A9D6KVZ6-F1
#
_entry.id   AF-A0A9D6KVZ6-F1
#
_cell.length_a   1.000
_cell.length_b   1.000
_cell.length_c   1.000
_cell.angle_alpha   90.00
_cell.angle_beta   90.00
_cell.angle_gamma   90.00
#
_symmetry.space_group_name_H-M   'P 1'
#
loop_
_entity.id
_entity.type
_entity.pdbx_description
1 polymer ?
#
loop_
_entity_poly.entity_id
_entity_poly.type
_entity_poly.pdbx_seq_one_letter_code
_entity_poly.pdbx_strand_id
1 'polypeptide(L)'
;MRVLLAALAFVLLSGNAVAQARPRDFVDATTLVPGLVVEMRYAGSHNFVGRPIHGYEAPVCWLTRPAATALTVVQAELAPFGLGLKVFDCYRPTRAVADFAAWARDLNDTAYRAEFYPDVDKSQLFALGYIAERSGHSRG
;
A
#
# COMPACT_ATOMS: atom_id res chain seq x y z
N MET A 1 -37.48 49.64 -17.65
CA MET A 1 -36.14 49.05 -17.91
C MET A 1 -35.89 47.98 -16.84
N ARG A 2 -36.11 46.70 -17.16
CA ARG A 2 -35.97 45.58 -16.20
C ARG A 2 -34.58 44.99 -16.33
N VAL A 3 -33.75 45.12 -15.30
CA VAL A 3 -32.42 44.49 -15.24
C VAL A 3 -32.62 43.06 -14.75
N LEU A 4 -32.38 42.07 -15.63
CA LEU A 4 -32.38 40.66 -15.28
C LEU A 4 -31.00 40.31 -14.70
N LEU A 5 -30.94 40.02 -13.40
CA LEU A 5 -29.78 39.39 -12.76
C LEU A 5 -29.78 37.90 -13.09
N ALA A 6 -28.80 37.45 -13.88
CA ALA A 6 -28.52 36.04 -14.09
C ALA A 6 -27.72 35.50 -12.89
N ALA A 7 -28.34 34.65 -12.07
CA ALA A 7 -27.65 33.92 -11.00
C ALA A 7 -26.94 32.70 -11.61
N LEU A 8 -25.60 32.69 -11.55
CA LEU A 8 -24.78 31.55 -11.96
C LEU A 8 -24.80 30.51 -10.84
N ALA A 9 -25.50 29.40 -11.04
CA ALA A 9 -25.51 28.28 -10.09
C ALA A 9 -24.23 27.45 -10.26
N PHE A 10 -23.35 27.47 -9.25
CA PHE A 10 -22.17 26.62 -9.19
C PHE A 10 -22.59 25.24 -8.65
N VAL A 11 -22.71 24.25 -9.54
CA VAL A 11 -23.01 22.86 -9.14
C VAL A 11 -21.71 22.22 -8.64
N LEU A 12 -21.60 22.06 -7.32
CA LEU A 12 -20.55 21.25 -6.70
C LEU A 12 -20.85 19.77 -6.96
N LEU A 13 -20.16 19.16 -7.93
CA LEU A 13 -20.15 17.70 -8.06
C LEU A 13 -19.30 17.10 -6.94
N SER A 14 -19.96 16.65 -5.88
CA SER A 14 -19.35 15.80 -4.86
C SER A 14 -18.97 14.45 -5.49
N GLY A 15 -17.70 14.27 -5.85
CA GLY A 15 -17.16 12.97 -6.21
C GLY A 15 -17.14 12.05 -4.99
N ASN A 16 -18.07 11.10 -4.93
CA ASN A 16 -17.99 10.02 -3.96
C ASN A 16 -16.78 9.16 -4.31
N ALA A 17 -15.68 9.31 -3.57
CA ALA A 17 -14.59 8.35 -3.59
C ALA A 17 -15.16 7.01 -3.07
N VAL A 18 -15.41 6.07 -3.99
CA VAL A 18 -15.83 4.72 -3.62
C VAL A 18 -14.68 4.10 -2.84
N ALA A 19 -14.82 4.00 -1.52
CA ALA A 19 -13.88 3.26 -0.69
C ALA A 19 -13.83 1.82 -1.23
N GLN A 20 -12.67 1.38 -1.70
CA GLN A 20 -12.51 0.01 -2.18
C GLN A 20 -12.66 -0.91 -0.96
N ALA A 21 -13.83 -1.55 -0.86
CA ALA A 21 -14.08 -2.54 0.18
C ALA A 21 -13.08 -3.70 0.07
N ARG A 22 -12.68 -4.25 1.23
CA ARG A 22 -11.84 -5.45 1.30
C ARG A 22 -12.46 -6.55 0.43
N PRO A 23 -11.74 -7.15 -0.54
CA PRO A 23 -12.30 -8.22 -1.35
C PRO A 23 -12.66 -9.42 -0.47
N ARG A 24 -13.77 -10.10 -0.79
CA ARG A 24 -14.41 -11.09 0.10
C ARG A 24 -13.52 -12.29 0.45
N ASP A 25 -12.54 -12.61 -0.39
CA ASP A 25 -11.71 -13.81 -0.26
C ASP A 25 -10.39 -13.58 0.52
N PHE A 26 -10.25 -12.38 1.10
CA PHE A 26 -9.08 -12.04 1.91
C PHE A 26 -9.26 -12.43 3.37
N VAL A 27 -8.19 -12.94 3.96
CA VAL A 27 -8.09 -13.33 5.36
C VAL A 27 -6.99 -12.54 6.04
N ASP A 28 -7.10 -12.36 7.35
CA ASP A 28 -5.96 -11.91 8.15
C ASP A 28 -4.99 -13.09 8.25
N ALA A 29 -3.79 -12.92 7.69
CA ALA A 29 -2.79 -13.98 7.60
C ALA A 29 -2.40 -14.54 8.98
N THR A 30 -2.45 -13.72 10.04
CA THR A 30 -2.09 -14.15 11.40
C THR A 30 -3.03 -15.22 11.95
N THR A 31 -4.25 -15.30 11.41
CA THR A 31 -5.24 -16.33 11.79
C THR A 31 -4.92 -17.71 11.20
N LEU A 32 -4.07 -17.79 10.17
CA LEU A 32 -3.72 -19.04 9.48
C LEU A 32 -2.23 -19.41 9.57
N VAL A 33 -1.35 -18.45 9.84
CA VAL A 33 0.11 -18.65 9.86
C VAL A 33 0.61 -18.46 11.31
N PRO A 34 0.70 -19.53 12.12
CA PRO A 34 1.15 -19.41 13.50
C PRO A 34 2.57 -18.84 13.60
N GLY A 35 2.76 -17.87 14.49
CA GLY A 35 4.07 -17.24 14.70
C GLY A 35 4.50 -16.24 13.63
N LEU A 36 3.61 -15.89 12.68
CA LEU A 36 3.89 -14.85 11.69
C LEU A 36 4.10 -13.49 12.37
N VAL A 37 5.25 -12.86 12.11
CA VAL A 37 5.54 -11.51 12.61
C VAL A 37 5.04 -10.49 11.59
N VAL A 38 4.15 -9.60 12.02
CA VAL A 38 3.54 -8.57 11.16
C VAL A 38 4.09 -7.20 11.52
N GLU A 39 4.69 -6.53 10.54
CA GLU A 39 5.23 -5.18 10.68
C GLU A 39 4.81 -4.33 9.46
N MET A 40 3.51 -4.05 9.35
CA MET A 40 2.90 -3.38 8.19
C MET A 40 3.44 -1.95 8.01
N ARG A 41 4.54 -1.82 7.25
CA ARG A 41 5.34 -0.58 7.12
C ARG A 41 4.53 0.60 6.61
N TYR A 42 3.57 0.32 5.73
CA TYR A 42 2.75 1.32 5.08
C TYR A 42 1.56 1.80 5.92
N ALA A 43 1.25 1.12 7.03
CA ALA A 43 0.31 1.64 8.03
C ALA A 43 0.99 2.63 9.00
N GLY A 44 2.32 2.64 9.07
CA GLY A 44 3.13 3.57 9.89
C GLY A 44 3.91 4.56 9.04
N SER A 45 4.79 5.33 9.68
CA SER A 45 5.66 6.33 9.02
C SER A 45 7.06 5.82 8.67
N HIS A 46 7.50 4.71 9.26
CA HIS A 46 8.80 4.10 8.93
C HIS A 46 8.70 3.34 7.59
N ASN A 47 8.74 4.09 6.50
CA ASN A 47 8.77 3.62 5.12
C ASN A 47 9.38 4.72 4.23
N PHE A 48 9.66 4.41 2.97
CA PHE A 48 10.35 5.34 2.04
C PHE A 48 9.62 6.65 1.75
N VAL A 49 8.31 6.74 2.02
CA VAL A 49 7.50 7.97 1.90
C VAL A 49 7.51 8.77 3.20
N GLY A 50 7.77 8.15 4.35
CA GLY A 50 7.87 8.85 5.63
C GLY A 50 6.55 9.11 6.36
N ARG A 51 5.45 8.56 5.85
CA ARG A 51 4.09 8.69 6.43
C ARG A 51 3.26 7.44 6.13
N PRO A 52 2.13 7.22 6.84
CA PRO A 52 1.16 6.22 6.44
C PRO A 52 0.70 6.44 4.99
N ILE A 53 0.54 5.32 4.28
CA ILE A 53 0.20 5.31 2.86
C ILE A 53 -1.30 5.21 2.71
N HIS A 54 -1.86 5.97 1.76
CA HIS A 54 -3.30 5.99 1.55
C HIS A 54 -3.85 4.59 1.25
N GLY A 55 -4.80 4.14 2.08
CA GLY A 55 -5.42 2.82 2.00
C GLY A 55 -4.92 1.80 3.02
N TYR A 56 -3.84 2.08 3.75
CA TYR A 56 -3.41 1.30 4.91
C TYR A 56 -4.04 1.88 6.18
N GLU A 57 -5.29 1.50 6.45
CA GLU A 57 -6.09 2.03 7.57
C GLU A 57 -5.84 1.28 8.89
N ALA A 58 -5.21 0.10 8.84
CA ALA A 58 -4.86 -0.69 10.00
C ALA A 58 -3.60 -1.55 9.70
N PRO A 59 -2.81 -1.92 10.72
CA PRO A 59 -1.61 -2.74 10.55
C PRO A 59 -1.95 -4.24 10.43
N VAL A 60 -2.83 -4.59 9.49
CA VAL A 60 -3.29 -5.97 9.27
C VAL A 60 -2.75 -6.52 7.95
N CYS A 61 -2.16 -7.72 8.00
CA CYS A 61 -1.72 -8.43 6.80
C CYS A 61 -2.90 -9.16 6.14
N TRP A 62 -3.58 -8.48 5.22
CA TRP A 62 -4.61 -9.10 4.40
C TRP A 62 -3.97 -9.87 3.25
N LEU A 63 -4.30 -11.14 3.09
CA LEU A 63 -3.88 -11.98 1.96
C LEU A 63 -5.07 -12.76 1.40
N THR A 64 -4.99 -13.18 0.15
CA THR A 64 -5.90 -14.23 -0.33
C THR A 64 -5.68 -15.49 0.50
N ARG A 65 -6.75 -16.26 0.74
CA ARG A 65 -6.63 -17.53 1.46
C ARG A 65 -5.55 -18.47 0.88
N PRO A 66 -5.43 -18.66 -0.45
CA PRO A 66 -4.35 -19.47 -1.03
C PRO A 66 -2.95 -18.96 -0.67
N ALA A 67 -2.71 -17.66 -0.73
CA ALA A 67 -1.42 -17.07 -0.35
C ALA A 67 -1.11 -17.30 1.14
N ALA A 68 -2.08 -17.07 2.03
CA ALA A 68 -1.92 -17.32 3.46
C ALA A 68 -1.62 -18.80 3.76
N THR A 69 -2.34 -19.75 3.11
CA THR A 69 -2.06 -21.18 3.25
C THR A 69 -0.65 -21.55 2.78
N ALA A 70 -0.18 -20.96 1.68
CA ALA A 70 1.19 -21.19 1.21
C ALA A 70 2.23 -20.67 2.21
N LEU A 71 1.99 -19.52 2.83
CA LEU A 71 2.86 -19.01 3.89
C LEU A 71 2.88 -19.91 5.13
N THR A 72 1.77 -20.58 5.48
CA THR A 72 1.75 -21.58 6.56
C THR A 72 2.73 -22.71 6.30
N VAL A 73 2.81 -23.18 5.04
CA VAL A 73 3.77 -24.23 4.64
C VAL A 73 5.20 -23.73 4.81
N VAL A 74 5.52 -22.54 4.26
CA VAL A 74 6.86 -21.95 4.38
C VAL A 74 7.25 -21.71 5.84
N GLN A 75 6.34 -21.22 6.67
CA GLN A 75 6.57 -21.02 8.10
C GLN A 75 6.93 -22.33 8.81
N ALA A 76 6.26 -23.43 8.48
CA ALA A 76 6.55 -24.75 9.04
C ALA A 76 7.90 -25.29 8.56
N GLU A 77 8.27 -25.07 7.30
CA GLU A 77 9.56 -25.48 6.74
C GLU A 77 10.74 -24.71 7.33
N LEU A 78 10.55 -23.45 7.72
CA LEU A 78 11.58 -22.63 8.37
C LEU A 78 11.80 -22.99 9.84
N ALA A 79 10.79 -23.53 10.52
CA ALA A 79 10.82 -23.76 11.96
C ALA A 79 11.98 -24.66 12.45
N PRO A 80 12.36 -25.78 11.78
CA PRO A 80 13.51 -26.60 12.18
C PRO A 80 14.86 -25.86 12.16
N PHE A 81 14.96 -24.76 11.40
CA PHE A 81 16.15 -23.92 11.33
C PHE A 81 16.17 -22.81 12.39
N GLY A 82 15.15 -22.73 13.26
CA GLY A 82 14.97 -21.61 14.19
C GLY A 82 14.61 -20.30 13.48
N LEU A 83 14.09 -20.39 12.25
CA LEU A 83 13.70 -19.25 11.43
C LEU A 83 12.17 -19.11 11.36
N GLY A 84 11.70 -17.93 10.97
CA GLY A 84 10.28 -17.65 10.76
C GLY A 84 10.05 -16.45 9.85
N LEU A 85 8.82 -16.28 9.40
CA LEU A 85 8.45 -15.20 8.49
C LEU A 85 8.17 -13.90 9.25
N LYS A 86 8.69 -12.80 8.69
CA LYS A 86 8.27 -11.44 9.00
C LYS A 86 7.74 -10.79 7.72
N VAL A 87 6.54 -10.23 7.78
CA VAL A 87 5.90 -9.56 6.64
C VAL A 87 5.83 -8.05 6.86
N PHE A 88 6.30 -7.30 5.86
CA PHE A 88 6.29 -5.83 5.86
C PHE A 88 5.14 -5.22 5.06
N ASP A 89 4.60 -5.98 4.11
CA ASP A 89 3.44 -5.62 3.30
C ASP A 89 2.71 -6.89 2.82
N CYS A 90 1.41 -6.78 2.58
CA CYS A 90 0.54 -7.85 2.11
C CYS A 90 -0.37 -7.29 1.00
N TYR A 91 -1.70 -7.39 1.10
CA TYR A 91 -2.60 -6.71 0.17
C TYR A 91 -2.33 -5.21 0.12
N ARG A 92 -2.12 -4.70 -1.10
CA ARG A 92 -1.93 -3.27 -1.36
C ARG A 92 -3.10 -2.72 -2.16
N PRO A 93 -3.98 -1.89 -1.57
CA PRO A 93 -5.06 -1.24 -2.32
C PRO A 93 -4.50 -0.43 -3.50
N THR A 94 -5.26 -0.33 -4.59
CA THR A 94 -4.82 0.42 -5.78
C THR A 94 -4.56 1.90 -5.46
N ARG A 95 -5.30 2.47 -4.51
CA ARG A 95 -5.06 3.82 -3.97
C ARG A 95 -3.67 3.99 -3.32
N ALA A 96 -3.11 2.95 -2.71
CA ALA A 96 -1.75 2.98 -2.18
C ALA A 96 -0.70 2.96 -3.30
N VAL A 97 -0.97 2.18 -4.36
CA VAL A 97 -0.12 2.19 -5.57
C VAL A 97 -0.11 3.57 -6.22
N ALA A 98 -1.28 4.22 -6.30
CA ALA A 98 -1.39 5.59 -6.80
C ALA A 98 -0.64 6.60 -5.92
N ASP A 99 -0.71 6.45 -4.59
CA ASP A 99 0.03 7.29 -3.63
C ASP A 99 1.55 7.14 -3.82
N PHE A 100 2.05 5.90 -3.93
CA PHE A 100 3.45 5.65 -4.26
C PHE A 100 3.88 6.27 -5.59
N ALA A 101 3.05 6.15 -6.62
CA ALA A 101 3.34 6.73 -7.92
C ALA A 101 3.35 8.26 -7.89
N ALA A 102 2.45 8.88 -7.12
CA ALA A 102 2.43 10.32 -6.92
C ALA A 102 3.70 10.80 -6.18
N TRP A 103 4.05 10.14 -5.07
CA TRP A 103 5.29 10.43 -4.34
C TRP A 103 6.53 10.25 -5.22
N ALA A 104 6.61 9.19 -6.02
CA ALA A 104 7.76 8.91 -6.87
C ALA A 104 7.96 9.97 -7.96
N ARG A 105 6.88 10.62 -8.42
CA ARG A 105 6.92 11.71 -9.42
C ARG A 105 7.31 13.05 -8.81
N ASP A 106 7.13 13.26 -7.51
CA ASP A 106 7.65 14.44 -6.82
C ASP A 106 9.13 14.24 -6.48
N LEU A 107 10.01 14.69 -7.37
CA LEU A 107 11.46 14.52 -7.20
C LEU A 107 12.05 15.36 -6.05
N ASN A 108 11.29 16.30 -5.48
CA ASN A 108 11.77 17.11 -4.36
C ASN A 108 11.58 16.42 -3.01
N ASP A 109 10.59 15.52 -2.90
CA ASP A 109 10.35 14.76 -1.68
C ASP A 109 11.39 13.65 -1.50
N THR A 110 12.53 14.03 -0.90
CA THR A 110 13.69 13.15 -0.68
C THR A 110 14.03 12.96 0.80
N ALA A 111 13.09 13.29 1.70
CA ALA A 111 13.31 13.31 3.15
C ALA A 111 13.89 12.00 3.70
N TYR A 112 13.48 10.87 3.13
CA TYR A 112 13.87 9.52 3.56
C TYR A 112 14.87 8.82 2.63
N ARG A 113 15.48 9.57 1.70
CA ARG A 113 16.45 9.02 0.73
C ARG A 113 17.62 8.31 1.41
N ALA A 114 18.22 8.95 2.41
CA ALA A 114 19.44 8.44 3.06
C ALA A 114 19.27 7.04 3.67
N GLU A 115 18.06 6.72 4.11
CA GLU A 115 17.74 5.43 4.73
C GLU A 115 17.29 4.38 3.71
N PHE A 116 16.35 4.73 2.82
CA PHE A 116 15.67 3.72 2.00
C PHE A 116 16.21 3.59 0.59
N TYR A 117 16.84 4.62 0.03
CA TYR A 117 17.34 4.60 -1.35
C TYR A 117 18.55 5.54 -1.53
N PRO A 118 19.62 5.40 -0.71
CA PRO A 118 20.75 6.34 -0.72
C PRO A 118 21.44 6.41 -2.08
N ASP A 119 21.55 5.27 -2.75
CA ASP A 119 22.33 5.11 -3.98
C ASP A 119 21.48 5.09 -5.26
N VAL A 120 20.17 5.31 -5.14
CA VAL A 120 19.24 5.30 -6.28
C VAL A 120 18.74 6.72 -6.55
N ASP A 121 18.90 7.18 -7.79
CA ASP A 121 18.24 8.40 -8.23
C ASP A 121 16.72 8.16 -8.26
N LYS A 122 15.98 9.01 -7.55
CA LYS A 122 14.51 8.93 -7.45
C LYS A 122 13.84 8.95 -8.83
N SER A 123 14.43 9.63 -9.81
CA SER A 123 13.93 9.66 -11.19
C SER A 123 13.90 8.29 -11.87
N GLN A 124 14.72 7.35 -11.39
CA GLN A 124 14.89 6.01 -11.96
C GLN A 124 13.99 4.95 -11.32
N LEU A 125 13.24 5.27 -10.26
CA LEU A 125 12.50 4.27 -9.48
C LEU A 125 11.49 3.46 -10.31
N PHE A 126 10.86 4.08 -11.33
CA PHE A 126 9.98 3.38 -12.25
C PHE A 126 10.76 2.52 -13.26
N ALA A 127 11.82 3.08 -13.85
CA ALA A 127 12.63 2.38 -14.86
C ALA A 127 13.32 1.14 -14.29
N LEU A 128 13.73 1.20 -13.02
CA LEU A 128 14.34 0.10 -12.28
C LEU A 128 13.32 -0.85 -11.63
N GLY A 129 12.03 -0.55 -11.72
CA GLY A 129 10.95 -1.41 -11.21
C GLY A 129 10.74 -1.40 -9.70
N TYR A 130 11.36 -0.47 -8.95
CA TYR A 130 11.12 -0.31 -7.51
C TYR A 130 9.70 0.23 -7.21
N ILE A 131 9.19 1.11 -8.08
CA ILE A 131 7.82 1.60 -8.05
C ILE A 131 7.13 1.19 -9.34
N ALA A 132 5.90 0.70 -9.22
CA ALA A 132 5.09 0.25 -10.35
C ALA A 132 3.74 0.97 -10.35
N GLU A 133 3.23 1.30 -11.53
CA GLU A 133 1.87 1.87 -11.69
C GLU A 133 0.78 0.82 -11.47
N ARG A 134 1.14 -0.47 -11.51
CA ARG A 134 0.27 -1.61 -11.19
C ARG A 134 1.07 -2.60 -10.35
N SER A 135 0.51 -3.04 -9.23
CA SER A 135 1.19 -3.95 -8.31
C SER A 135 0.54 -5.32 -8.27
N GLY A 136 1.36 -6.38 -8.19
CA GLY A 136 0.89 -7.73 -7.88
C GLY A 136 0.22 -7.82 -6.51
N HIS A 137 0.68 -7.04 -5.53
CA HIS A 137 0.09 -6.96 -4.19
C HIS A 137 -1.38 -6.54 -4.19
N SER A 138 -1.84 -5.83 -5.24
CA SER A 138 -3.25 -5.46 -5.38
C SER A 138 -4.16 -6.63 -5.75
N ARG A 139 -3.60 -7.80 -6.06
CA ARG A 139 -4.35 -9.05 -6.28
C ARG A 139 -4.41 -9.96 -5.04
N GLY A 140 -3.58 -9.69 -4.02
CA GLY A 140 -3.54 -10.42 -2.76
C GLY A 140 -2.70 -11.68 -2.78
#